data_AF-A0A3Q1B555-F1
#
_entry.id   AF-A0A3Q1B555-F1
#
_cell.length_a   1.000
_cell.length_b   1.000
_cell.length_c   1.000
_cell.angle_alpha   90.00
_cell.angle_beta   90.00
_cell.angle_gamma   90.00
#
_symmetry.space_group_name_H-M   'P 1'
#
loop_
_entity.id
_entity.type
_entity.pdbx_description
1 polymer ?
#
loop_
_entity_poly.entity_id
_entity_poly.type
_entity_poly.pdbx_seq_one_letter_code
_entity_poly.pdbx_strand_id
1 'polypeptide(L)'
;MFDFQKRKRKHSELNQGEVDSEAFHKKVRSVILDGTRSLVDSVRSLGYLKEETDAVKEPLPSQECRLAALCEMAKELPLVDDEEQECCSQSLVAEDGCSSHVDLFSRLTENRTDRAAVVTLMGEEYVIPPHTAFLLSDFTRIQPLVHYGRMFDLVVMDPPWENKSVKRSRRYSCLPSSQLKRLPVPLLASPNCLVVTWVTNRPSHLRFVRDELYPHWGVEVVAEWFWVKVTTSGQFVFPLDSPHKKPYEMLVLGRYRPSVDLSTRFTSEVPVEDQRLIVSVPSALHSQKPSLSEVLKPYVGAEAKCLELFARSLQPGWTSWGNEVLKFQHTSYFTLTPQGHYNRQLRNDSSAII
;
A
#
# COMPACT_ATOMS: atom_id res chain seq x y z
N MET A 1 -35.76 -14.98 -42.65
CA MET A 1 -34.34 -15.23 -42.42
C MET A 1 -33.67 -13.86 -42.30
N PHE A 2 -33.55 -13.34 -41.08
CA PHE A 2 -32.95 -12.01 -40.84
C PHE A 2 -31.46 -12.19 -40.59
N ASP A 3 -30.67 -11.71 -41.54
CA ASP A 3 -29.21 -11.79 -41.51
C ASP A 3 -28.66 -10.67 -40.60
N PHE A 4 -28.16 -11.03 -39.41
CA PHE A 4 -27.48 -10.10 -38.51
C PHE A 4 -26.05 -9.89 -39.01
N GLN A 5 -25.86 -8.91 -39.90
CA GLN A 5 -24.53 -8.38 -40.17
C GLN A 5 -23.94 -7.78 -38.89
N LYS A 6 -23.01 -8.50 -38.27
CA LYS A 6 -22.13 -7.96 -37.22
C LYS A 6 -21.39 -6.74 -37.80
N ARG A 7 -21.78 -5.54 -37.37
CA ARG A 7 -21.02 -4.30 -37.61
C ARG A 7 -19.58 -4.52 -37.15
N LYS A 8 -18.63 -4.63 -38.09
CA LYS A 8 -17.19 -4.48 -37.81
C LYS A 8 -17.02 -3.13 -37.12
N ARG A 9 -16.54 -3.12 -35.86
CA ARG A 9 -16.11 -1.89 -35.18
C ARG A 9 -15.04 -1.22 -36.07
N LYS A 10 -15.33 -0.02 -36.56
CA LYS A 10 -14.32 0.87 -37.15
C LYS A 10 -13.16 0.98 -36.15
N HIS A 11 -11.94 0.87 -36.65
CA HIS A 11 -10.72 1.18 -35.89
C HIS A 11 -10.90 2.61 -35.36
N SER A 12 -11.15 2.73 -34.06
CA SER A 12 -11.40 4.02 -33.40
C SER A 12 -10.09 4.76 -33.32
N GLU A 13 -10.09 6.04 -33.70
CA GLU A 13 -9.04 6.98 -33.29
C GLU A 13 -8.86 6.88 -31.77
N LEU A 14 -7.60 6.89 -31.32
CA LEU A 14 -7.27 6.81 -29.90
C LEU A 14 -7.85 8.04 -29.19
N ASN A 15 -8.42 7.84 -28.00
CA ASN A 15 -8.81 8.99 -27.17
C ASN A 15 -7.57 9.65 -26.53
N GLN A 16 -7.69 10.90 -26.08
CA GLN A 16 -6.56 11.64 -25.50
C GLN A 16 -5.86 10.89 -24.36
N GLY A 17 -6.61 10.17 -23.52
CA GLY A 17 -6.02 9.38 -22.43
C GLY A 17 -5.19 8.19 -22.92
N GLU A 18 -5.54 7.59 -24.05
CA GLU A 18 -4.76 6.54 -24.70
C GLU A 18 -3.48 7.12 -25.33
N VAL A 19 -3.59 8.29 -25.98
CA VAL A 19 -2.43 9.02 -26.53
C VAL A 19 -1.44 9.39 -25.42
N ASP A 20 -1.93 9.98 -24.33
CA ASP A 20 -1.11 10.34 -23.16
C ASP A 20 -0.43 9.10 -22.56
N SER A 21 -1.17 7.98 -22.46
CA SER A 21 -0.63 6.73 -21.92
C SER A 21 0.45 6.13 -22.82
N GLU A 22 0.30 6.23 -24.14
CA GLU A 22 1.29 5.73 -25.09
C GLU A 22 2.54 6.61 -25.09
N ALA A 23 2.38 7.93 -25.07
CA ALA A 23 3.49 8.88 -24.96
C ALA A 23 4.29 8.66 -23.68
N PHE A 24 3.59 8.50 -22.54
CA PHE A 24 4.22 8.18 -21.27
C PHE A 24 4.96 6.83 -21.33
N HIS A 25 4.32 5.79 -21.88
CA HIS A 25 4.95 4.49 -22.01
C HIS A 25 6.23 4.55 -22.84
N LYS A 26 6.22 5.24 -23.99
CA LYS A 26 7.41 5.44 -24.84
C LYS A 26 8.55 6.11 -24.07
N LYS A 27 8.25 7.07 -23.18
CA LYS A 27 9.24 7.75 -22.34
C LYS A 27 9.96 6.79 -21.39
N VAL A 28 9.23 5.88 -20.74
CA VAL A 28 9.76 5.01 -19.67
C VAL A 28 10.18 3.62 -20.16
N ARG A 29 9.88 3.29 -21.42
CA ARG A 29 10.02 1.93 -21.98
C ARG A 29 11.44 1.39 -21.87
N SER A 30 12.45 2.15 -22.29
CA SER A 30 13.85 1.70 -22.30
C SER A 30 14.34 1.43 -20.87
N VAL A 31 14.04 2.35 -19.95
CA VAL A 31 14.40 2.23 -18.54
C VAL A 31 13.82 0.95 -17.94
N ILE A 32 12.53 0.71 -18.14
CA ILE A 32 11.87 -0.50 -17.64
C ILE A 32 12.47 -1.75 -18.29
N LEU A 33 12.66 -1.76 -19.62
CA LEU A 33 13.15 -2.94 -20.33
C LEU A 33 14.58 -3.30 -19.92
N ASP A 34 15.49 -2.33 -20.00
CA ASP A 34 16.92 -2.57 -19.77
C ASP A 34 17.23 -2.73 -18.28
N GLY A 35 16.56 -1.95 -17.42
CA GLY A 35 16.69 -2.09 -15.97
C GLY A 35 16.12 -3.42 -15.47
N THR A 36 14.97 -3.87 -15.99
CA THR A 36 14.44 -5.20 -15.63
C THR A 36 15.39 -6.30 -16.08
N ARG A 37 15.93 -6.22 -17.31
CA ARG A 37 16.93 -7.19 -17.80
C ARG A 37 18.13 -7.26 -16.86
N SER A 38 18.71 -6.11 -16.51
CA SER A 38 19.87 -6.03 -15.62
C SER A 38 19.60 -6.64 -14.24
N LEU A 39 18.45 -6.33 -13.64
CA LEU A 39 18.09 -6.87 -12.33
C LEU A 39 17.86 -8.37 -12.43
N VAL A 40 17.03 -8.84 -13.37
CA VAL A 40 16.72 -10.25 -13.58
C VAL A 40 17.97 -11.08 -13.86
N ASP A 41 18.92 -10.58 -14.65
CA ASP A 41 20.18 -11.28 -14.93
C ASP A 41 21.05 -11.40 -13.67
N SER A 42 21.09 -10.35 -12.84
CA SER A 42 21.77 -10.37 -11.53
C SER A 42 21.12 -11.41 -10.60
N VAL A 43 19.79 -11.40 -10.48
CA VAL A 43 19.03 -12.38 -9.67
C VAL A 43 19.22 -13.81 -10.18
N ARG A 44 19.28 -14.01 -11.50
CA ARG A 44 19.52 -15.33 -12.12
C ARG A 44 20.89 -15.87 -11.73
N SER A 45 21.93 -15.04 -11.78
CA SER A 45 23.29 -15.44 -11.37
C SER A 45 23.39 -15.86 -9.90
N LEU A 46 22.47 -15.36 -9.05
CA LEU A 46 22.37 -15.70 -7.64
C LEU A 46 21.49 -16.94 -7.38
N GLY A 47 20.88 -17.54 -8.41
CA GLY A 47 20.09 -18.77 -8.30
C GLY A 47 18.70 -18.58 -7.69
N TYR A 48 18.19 -17.34 -7.62
CA TYR A 48 16.86 -17.04 -7.05
C TYR A 48 15.70 -17.24 -8.05
N LEU A 49 15.99 -17.40 -9.35
CA LEU A 49 14.97 -17.66 -10.38
C LEU A 49 14.86 -19.15 -10.66
N LYS A 50 13.63 -19.61 -10.89
CA LYS A 50 13.36 -20.99 -11.30
C LYS A 50 13.54 -21.15 -12.80
N GLU A 51 14.22 -22.21 -13.22
CA GLU A 51 14.50 -22.45 -14.65
C GLU A 51 13.29 -22.99 -15.44
N GLU A 52 12.28 -23.64 -14.83
CA GLU A 52 11.07 -24.08 -15.57
C GLU A 52 9.83 -24.41 -14.70
N THR A 53 8.69 -24.50 -15.40
CA THR A 53 7.25 -24.38 -15.02
C THR A 53 6.82 -24.72 -13.58
N ASP A 54 6.24 -23.73 -12.89
CA ASP A 54 5.43 -23.97 -11.69
C ASP A 54 4.19 -24.81 -12.06
N ALA A 55 4.06 -25.97 -11.43
CA ALA A 55 2.79 -26.68 -11.34
C ALA A 55 1.73 -25.72 -10.77
N VAL A 56 0.53 -25.72 -11.35
CA VAL A 56 -0.61 -24.92 -10.91
C VAL A 56 -0.90 -25.29 -9.44
N LYS A 57 -0.40 -24.48 -8.49
CA LYS A 57 -0.84 -24.57 -7.11
C LYS A 57 -2.29 -24.13 -7.05
N GLU A 58 -3.11 -24.86 -6.29
CA GLU A 58 -4.50 -24.47 -6.06
C GLU A 58 -4.56 -23.02 -5.58
N PRO A 59 -5.54 -22.23 -6.06
CA PRO A 59 -5.69 -20.86 -5.63
C PRO A 59 -5.85 -20.82 -4.11
N LEU A 60 -5.04 -20.00 -3.45
CA LEU A 60 -5.23 -19.69 -2.04
C LEU A 60 -6.69 -19.27 -1.82
N PRO A 61 -7.34 -19.73 -0.74
CA PRO A 61 -8.75 -19.44 -0.51
C PRO A 61 -8.95 -17.92 -0.52
N SER A 62 -9.75 -17.43 -1.47
CA SER A 62 -10.16 -16.03 -1.50
C SER A 62 -11.21 -15.84 -0.41
N GLN A 63 -10.79 -15.57 0.82
CA GLN A 63 -11.72 -15.25 1.89
C GLN A 63 -12.34 -13.88 1.59
N GLU A 64 -13.66 -13.81 1.55
CA GLU A 64 -14.37 -12.54 1.44
C GLU A 64 -14.11 -11.74 2.73
N CYS A 65 -13.31 -10.67 2.61
CA CYS A 65 -12.98 -9.81 3.73
C CYS A 65 -14.21 -8.99 4.14
N ARG A 66 -14.77 -9.28 5.32
CA ARG A 66 -15.94 -8.57 5.87
C ARG A 66 -15.60 -7.26 6.60
N LEU A 67 -14.32 -6.91 6.70
CA LEU A 67 -13.84 -5.70 7.38
C LEU A 67 -14.42 -4.42 6.78
N ALA A 68 -14.51 -4.34 5.44
CA ALA A 68 -15.09 -3.16 4.81
C ALA A 68 -16.59 -2.99 5.14
N ALA A 69 -17.34 -4.09 5.23
CA ALA A 69 -18.75 -4.04 5.64
C ALA A 69 -18.90 -3.60 7.10
N LEU A 70 -17.98 -4.02 7.98
CA LEU A 70 -17.92 -3.53 9.35
C LEU A 70 -17.68 -2.02 9.43
N CYS A 71 -16.77 -1.47 8.62
CA CYS A 71 -16.56 -0.03 8.58
C CYS A 71 -17.81 0.73 8.13
N GLU A 72 -18.57 0.19 7.16
CA GLU A 72 -19.84 0.78 6.76
C GLU A 72 -20.87 0.77 7.90
N MET A 73 -20.98 -0.33 8.65
CA MET A 73 -21.86 -0.39 9.83
C MET A 73 -21.42 0.59 10.92
N ALA A 74 -20.10 0.77 11.11
CA ALA A 74 -19.56 1.67 12.11
C ALA A 74 -19.89 3.16 11.86
N LYS A 75 -20.28 3.53 10.63
CA LYS A 75 -20.73 4.89 10.30
C LYS A 75 -22.07 5.25 10.96
N GLU A 76 -22.90 4.25 11.24
CA GLU A 76 -24.20 4.43 11.88
C GLU A 76 -24.08 4.56 13.41
N LEU A 77 -22.88 4.31 13.97
CA LEU A 77 -22.63 4.53 15.39
C LEU A 77 -22.54 6.04 15.66
N PRO A 78 -23.06 6.52 16.81
CA PRO A 78 -22.91 7.90 17.21
C PRO A 78 -21.44 8.34 17.15
N LEU A 79 -21.21 9.56 16.69
CA LEU A 79 -19.93 10.21 16.91
C LEU A 79 -19.85 10.48 18.42
N VAL A 80 -18.82 9.95 19.08
CA VAL A 80 -18.54 10.31 20.47
C VAL A 80 -18.06 11.76 20.43
N ASP A 81 -18.64 12.63 21.26
CA ASP A 81 -18.26 14.04 21.30
C ASP A 81 -16.75 14.18 21.59
N ASP A 82 -16.08 15.10 20.88
CA ASP A 82 -14.63 15.33 20.96
C ASP A 82 -14.15 15.68 22.40
N GLU A 83 -15.07 16.02 23.31
CA GLU A 83 -14.79 16.46 24.68
C GLU A 83 -14.61 15.31 25.70
N GLU A 84 -15.00 14.07 25.41
CA GLU A 84 -14.94 12.94 26.37
C GLU A 84 -13.80 11.93 26.13
N GLN A 85 -12.85 12.20 25.23
CA GLN A 85 -11.87 11.21 24.77
C GLN A 85 -10.66 11.05 25.74
N GLU A 86 -10.84 10.35 26.86
CA GLU A 86 -9.77 10.10 27.86
C GLU A 86 -8.60 9.19 27.39
N CYS A 87 -8.67 8.55 26.22
CA CYS A 87 -7.47 7.98 25.56
C CYS A 87 -7.74 7.64 24.09
N CYS A 88 -7.00 8.25 23.15
CA CYS A 88 -7.16 8.02 21.70
C CYS A 88 -6.54 6.71 21.20
N SER A 89 -5.78 6.02 22.05
CA SER A 89 -5.12 4.74 21.76
C SER A 89 -5.43 3.70 22.82
N GLN A 90 -5.51 2.43 22.44
CA GLN A 90 -5.65 1.30 23.36
C GLN A 90 -4.56 0.26 23.09
N SER A 91 -4.09 -0.40 24.14
CA SER A 91 -3.21 -1.56 24.03
C SER A 91 -4.03 -2.80 23.68
N LEU A 92 -3.50 -3.64 22.80
CA LEU A 92 -4.10 -4.92 22.42
C LEU A 92 -4.12 -5.95 23.55
N VAL A 93 -3.16 -5.86 24.45
CA VAL A 93 -3.08 -6.71 25.64
C VAL A 93 -3.34 -5.80 26.83
N ALA A 94 -4.38 -6.11 27.61
CA ALA A 94 -4.61 -5.46 28.89
C ALA A 94 -3.50 -5.83 29.88
N GLU A 95 -3.25 -5.00 30.90
CA GLU A 95 -2.14 -5.21 31.86
C GLU A 95 -2.24 -6.55 32.62
N ASP A 96 -3.41 -7.18 32.62
CA ASP A 96 -3.71 -8.49 33.21
C ASP A 96 -3.56 -9.69 32.24
N GLY A 97 -3.13 -9.45 30.99
CA GLY A 97 -2.90 -10.48 29.98
C GLY A 97 -4.17 -11.05 29.35
N CYS A 98 -5.34 -10.48 29.65
CA CYS A 98 -6.62 -10.92 29.09
C CYS A 98 -6.96 -10.13 27.82
N SER A 99 -7.50 -10.81 26.79
CA SER A 99 -8.00 -10.18 25.57
C SER A 99 -9.32 -9.45 25.89
N SER A 100 -9.25 -8.17 26.28
CA SER A 100 -10.43 -7.33 26.43
C SER A 100 -11.15 -7.14 25.09
N HIS A 101 -12.45 -6.86 25.11
CA HIS A 101 -13.21 -6.47 23.92
C HIS A 101 -12.61 -5.18 23.31
N VAL A 102 -11.88 -5.32 22.20
CA VAL A 102 -11.13 -4.21 21.58
C VAL A 102 -12.07 -3.36 20.71
N ASP A 103 -12.17 -2.06 20.99
CA ASP A 103 -12.91 -1.14 20.12
C ASP A 103 -12.03 -0.73 18.93
N LEU A 104 -12.09 -1.53 17.85
CA LEU A 104 -11.23 -1.32 16.68
C LEU A 104 -11.61 -0.11 15.82
N PHE A 105 -12.79 0.50 16.04
CA PHE A 105 -13.34 1.51 15.13
C PHE A 105 -13.19 2.94 15.64
N SER A 106 -13.24 3.14 16.95
CA SER A 106 -13.18 4.49 17.55
C SER A 106 -11.79 4.86 18.09
N ARG A 107 -10.88 3.88 18.23
CA ARG A 107 -9.56 4.07 18.85
C ARG A 107 -8.45 3.44 18.04
N LEU A 108 -7.27 4.07 18.09
CA LEU A 108 -6.06 3.45 17.56
C LEU A 108 -5.68 2.25 18.43
N THR A 109 -5.39 1.12 17.80
CA THR A 109 -5.08 -0.13 18.49
C THR A 109 -3.60 -0.45 18.34
N GLU A 110 -2.91 -0.71 19.46
CA GLU A 110 -1.47 -0.90 19.47
C GLU A 110 -1.05 -2.28 19.99
N ASN A 111 -0.16 -2.97 19.27
CA ASN A 111 0.63 -4.05 19.83
C ASN A 111 1.98 -3.47 20.24
N ARG A 112 2.14 -3.12 21.52
CA ARG A 112 3.40 -2.57 22.04
C ARG A 112 4.45 -3.64 22.34
N THR A 113 4.05 -4.91 22.31
CA THR A 113 4.91 -6.03 22.71
C THR A 113 5.89 -6.44 21.61
N ASP A 114 6.93 -7.15 22.02
CA ASP A 114 8.00 -7.69 21.18
C ASP A 114 7.55 -8.97 20.43
N ARG A 115 6.28 -9.36 20.57
CA ARG A 115 5.72 -10.58 20.01
C ARG A 115 4.46 -10.27 19.19
N ALA A 116 4.19 -11.14 18.22
CA ALA A 116 2.90 -11.11 17.56
C ALA A 116 1.79 -11.55 18.52
N ALA A 117 0.64 -10.90 18.46
CA ALA A 117 -0.57 -11.26 19.18
C ALA A 117 -1.61 -11.82 18.19
N VAL A 118 -2.55 -12.62 18.68
CA VAL A 118 -3.72 -13.05 17.89
C VAL A 118 -4.95 -12.40 18.49
N VAL A 119 -5.76 -11.76 17.65
CA VAL A 119 -7.02 -11.12 18.03
C VAL A 119 -8.18 -11.77 17.30
N THR A 120 -9.28 -12.00 18.00
CA THR A 120 -10.50 -12.54 17.40
C THR A 120 -11.46 -11.40 17.07
N LEU A 121 -11.84 -11.28 15.80
CA LEU A 121 -12.80 -10.28 15.31
C LEU A 121 -13.85 -10.98 14.45
N MET A 122 -15.12 -10.84 14.82
CA MET A 122 -16.26 -11.51 14.18
C MET A 122 -16.13 -13.04 14.09
N GLY A 123 -15.43 -13.68 15.04
CA GLY A 123 -15.20 -15.12 15.04
C GLY A 123 -14.06 -15.59 14.11
N GLU A 124 -13.37 -14.66 13.46
CA GLU A 124 -12.15 -14.93 12.69
C GLU A 124 -10.92 -14.46 13.47
N GLU A 125 -9.77 -15.10 13.25
CA GLU A 125 -8.53 -14.78 13.97
C GLU A 125 -7.55 -14.01 13.09
N TYR A 126 -6.94 -12.97 13.66
CA TYR A 126 -6.00 -12.09 12.99
C TYR A 126 -4.69 -11.98 13.77
N VAL A 127 -3.56 -12.13 13.08
CA VAL A 127 -2.21 -11.99 13.62
C VAL A 127 -1.80 -10.52 13.58
N ILE A 128 -1.55 -9.93 14.74
CA ILE A 128 -1.05 -8.57 14.87
C ILE A 128 0.45 -8.60 15.14
N PRO A 129 1.30 -8.10 14.23
CA PRO A 129 2.76 -8.09 14.42
C PRO A 129 3.20 -7.24 15.62
N PRO A 130 4.43 -7.42 16.12
CA PRO A 130 4.97 -6.62 17.20
C PRO A 130 5.16 -5.14 16.81
N HIS A 131 5.10 -4.27 17.81
CA HIS A 131 5.31 -2.82 17.69
C HIS A 131 4.46 -2.14 16.60
N THR A 132 3.26 -2.64 16.33
CA THR A 132 2.34 -2.03 15.34
C THR A 132 1.30 -1.15 16.01
N ALA A 133 0.86 -0.12 15.31
CA ALA A 133 -0.37 0.60 15.63
C ALA A 133 -1.31 0.56 14.42
N PHE A 134 -2.61 0.47 14.62
CA PHE A 134 -3.55 0.53 13.50
C PHE A 134 -4.93 1.08 13.86
N LEU A 135 -5.62 1.63 12.86
CA LEU A 135 -6.99 2.12 12.96
C LEU A 135 -7.84 1.52 11.83
N LEU A 136 -8.87 0.77 12.21
CA LEU A 136 -9.86 0.22 11.29
C LEU A 136 -11.03 1.22 11.16
N SER A 137 -10.91 2.17 10.25
CA SER A 137 -11.96 3.14 9.98
C SER A 137 -11.93 3.61 8.54
N ASP A 138 -13.01 4.24 8.09
CA ASP A 138 -13.00 5.03 6.86
C ASP A 138 -12.60 6.49 7.12
N PHE A 139 -12.42 7.26 6.04
CA PHE A 139 -11.87 8.62 6.13
C PHE A 139 -12.76 9.59 6.92
N THR A 140 -14.06 9.31 7.07
CA THR A 140 -14.98 10.12 7.90
C THR A 140 -14.67 9.99 9.39
N ARG A 141 -14.00 8.91 9.79
CA ARG A 141 -13.61 8.57 11.16
C ARG A 141 -12.09 8.43 11.31
N ILE A 142 -11.33 9.28 10.62
CA ILE A 142 -9.85 9.29 10.68
C ILE A 142 -9.30 10.06 11.90
N GLN A 143 -10.14 10.82 12.62
CA GLN A 143 -9.70 11.69 13.73
C GLN A 143 -8.87 11.00 14.81
N PRO A 144 -9.13 9.74 15.22
CA PRO A 144 -8.27 9.06 16.20
C PRO A 144 -6.79 8.95 15.75
N LEU A 145 -6.53 8.87 14.44
CA LEU A 145 -5.16 8.89 13.91
C LEU A 145 -4.50 10.26 14.05
N VAL A 146 -5.27 11.35 13.93
CA VAL A 146 -4.78 12.72 14.12
C VAL A 146 -4.55 12.99 15.61
N HIS A 147 -5.53 12.64 16.46
CA HIS A 147 -5.45 12.82 17.91
C HIS A 147 -4.41 11.92 18.58
N TYR A 148 -3.92 10.89 17.88
CA TYR A 148 -2.76 10.12 18.32
C TYR A 148 -1.50 10.98 18.55
N GLY A 149 -1.44 12.17 17.93
CA GLY A 149 -0.40 13.17 18.21
C GLY A 149 0.99 12.76 17.69
N ARG A 150 1.07 11.75 16.82
CA ARG A 150 2.32 11.32 16.18
C ARG A 150 2.42 11.88 14.78
N MET A 151 3.57 12.49 14.51
CA MET A 151 4.01 12.83 13.16
C MET A 151 4.92 11.74 12.60
N PHE A 152 4.87 11.54 11.29
CA PHE A 152 5.52 10.47 10.57
C PHE A 152 6.58 11.03 9.61
N ASP A 153 7.69 10.31 9.50
CA ASP A 153 8.82 10.64 8.62
C ASP A 153 8.66 9.98 7.25
N LEU A 154 7.84 8.92 7.18
CA LEU A 154 7.43 8.22 5.96
C LEU A 154 5.92 7.99 5.96
N VAL A 155 5.25 8.42 4.89
CA VAL A 155 3.84 8.10 4.61
C VAL A 155 3.77 7.35 3.29
N VAL A 156 3.30 6.11 3.31
CA VAL A 156 3.00 5.32 2.11
C VAL A 156 1.49 5.22 1.94
N MET A 157 0.98 5.35 0.71
CA MET A 157 -0.45 5.20 0.44
C MET A 157 -0.74 4.43 -0.85
N ASP A 158 -1.74 3.54 -0.81
CA ASP A 158 -2.31 2.84 -1.97
C ASP A 158 -3.82 3.17 -2.11
N PRO A 159 -4.16 4.39 -2.60
CA PRO A 159 -5.56 4.80 -2.70
C PRO A 159 -6.41 3.85 -3.54
N PRO A 160 -7.70 3.67 -3.21
CA PRO A 160 -8.64 2.87 -4.00
C PRO A 160 -9.07 3.61 -5.28
N TRP A 161 -8.12 3.78 -6.20
CA TRP A 161 -8.27 4.53 -7.45
C TRP A 161 -9.51 4.09 -8.24
N GLU A 162 -10.26 5.05 -8.77
CA GLU A 162 -11.43 4.74 -9.58
C GLU A 162 -11.07 3.91 -10.81
N ASN A 163 -11.68 2.73 -10.93
CA ASN A 163 -11.53 1.89 -12.11
C ASN A 163 -12.89 1.47 -12.67
N LYS A 164 -13.08 1.67 -13.98
CA LYS A 164 -14.32 1.32 -14.71
C LYS A 164 -14.64 -0.18 -14.65
N SER A 165 -13.64 -1.05 -14.50
CA SER A 165 -13.86 -2.48 -14.28
C SER A 165 -14.31 -2.80 -12.86
N VAL A 166 -13.73 -2.12 -11.86
CA VAL A 166 -14.05 -2.29 -10.43
C VAL A 166 -15.43 -1.72 -10.09
N LYS A 167 -15.83 -0.60 -10.71
CA LYS A 167 -17.20 -0.05 -10.61
C LYS A 167 -18.28 -1.06 -11.02
N ARG A 168 -17.96 -2.01 -11.91
CA ARG A 168 -18.90 -3.09 -12.32
C ARG A 168 -18.94 -4.27 -11.35
N SER A 169 -17.89 -4.49 -10.54
CA SER A 169 -17.83 -5.62 -9.61
C SER A 169 -18.42 -5.35 -8.23
N ARG A 170 -18.79 -4.10 -7.89
CA ARG A 170 -19.39 -3.69 -6.59
C ARG A 170 -18.60 -4.07 -5.32
N ARG A 171 -17.36 -4.57 -5.44
CA ARG A 171 -16.59 -5.11 -4.31
C ARG A 171 -16.13 -4.06 -3.29
N TYR A 172 -16.02 -2.77 -3.68
CA TYR A 172 -15.77 -1.63 -2.79
C TYR A 172 -16.37 -0.34 -3.37
N SER A 173 -16.77 0.60 -2.51
CA SER A 173 -17.07 1.99 -2.91
C SER A 173 -15.78 2.64 -3.40
N CYS A 174 -15.75 3.07 -4.67
CA CYS A 174 -14.60 3.83 -5.18
C CYS A 174 -14.59 5.21 -4.51
N LEU A 175 -13.44 5.65 -4.01
CA LEU A 175 -13.27 6.98 -3.46
C LEU A 175 -13.03 7.96 -4.63
N PRO A 176 -13.88 8.97 -4.87
CA PRO A 176 -13.59 10.00 -5.85
C PRO A 176 -12.26 10.66 -5.53
N SER A 177 -11.41 10.91 -6.52
CA SER A 177 -10.07 11.47 -6.29
C SER A 177 -10.10 12.76 -5.46
N SER A 178 -11.13 13.60 -5.65
CA SER A 178 -11.33 14.83 -4.86
C SER A 178 -11.43 14.60 -3.35
N GLN A 179 -11.93 13.44 -2.91
CA GLN A 179 -12.03 13.11 -1.49
C GLN A 179 -10.67 12.77 -0.87
N LEU A 180 -9.67 12.39 -1.67
CA LEU A 180 -8.31 12.17 -1.16
C LEU A 180 -7.72 13.42 -0.52
N LYS A 181 -8.04 14.61 -1.05
CA LYS A 181 -7.59 15.90 -0.48
C LYS A 181 -8.01 16.08 0.99
N ARG A 182 -9.08 15.40 1.44
CA ARG A 182 -9.55 15.45 2.84
C ARG A 182 -8.68 14.67 3.82
N LEU A 183 -7.75 13.85 3.35
CA LEU A 183 -6.83 13.18 4.27
C LEU A 183 -5.95 14.24 4.95
N PRO A 184 -5.77 14.15 6.28
CA PRO A 184 -5.04 15.14 7.05
C PRO A 184 -3.52 14.94 6.96
N VAL A 185 -2.96 14.66 5.77
CA VAL A 185 -1.51 14.44 5.57
C VAL A 185 -0.68 15.59 6.16
N PRO A 186 -1.04 16.88 5.99
CA PRO A 186 -0.29 17.98 6.61
C PRO A 186 -0.24 17.95 8.16
N LEU A 187 -1.21 17.30 8.81
CA LEU A 187 -1.25 17.12 10.27
C LEU A 187 -0.50 15.86 10.73
N LEU A 188 -0.25 14.93 9.82
CA LEU A 188 0.38 13.63 10.10
C LEU A 188 1.87 13.61 9.67
N ALA A 189 2.30 14.47 8.75
CA ALA A 189 3.64 14.43 8.18
C ALA A 189 4.62 15.34 8.93
N SER A 190 5.73 14.77 9.43
CA SER A 190 6.89 15.52 9.94
C SER A 190 7.45 16.46 8.85
N PRO A 191 8.11 17.59 9.19
CA PRO A 191 8.86 18.36 8.20
C PRO A 191 9.84 17.46 7.43
N ASN A 192 9.87 17.59 6.11
CA ASN A 192 10.67 16.73 5.21
C ASN A 192 10.23 15.24 5.16
N CYS A 193 9.04 14.90 5.66
CA CYS A 193 8.45 13.57 5.51
C CYS A 193 8.44 13.14 4.04
N LEU A 194 8.87 11.90 3.78
CA LEU A 194 8.73 11.28 2.47
C LEU A 194 7.29 10.77 2.31
N VAL A 195 6.59 11.24 1.29
CA VAL A 195 5.23 10.81 0.95
C VAL A 195 5.32 9.99 -0.34
N VAL A 196 4.86 8.75 -0.30
CA VAL A 196 4.92 7.79 -1.41
C VAL A 196 3.51 7.33 -1.76
N THR A 197 3.09 7.57 -2.99
CA THR A 197 1.75 7.23 -3.46
C THR A 197 1.83 6.23 -4.60
N TRP A 198 1.24 5.05 -4.41
CA TRP A 198 1.00 4.10 -5.50
C TRP A 198 -0.01 4.68 -6.49
N VAL A 199 0.30 4.64 -7.78
CA VAL A 199 -0.55 5.15 -8.85
C VAL A 199 -0.69 4.10 -9.95
N THR A 200 -1.93 3.79 -10.33
CA THR A 200 -2.21 2.97 -11.52
C THR A 200 -1.67 3.63 -12.79
N ASN A 201 -1.44 2.89 -13.88
CA ASN A 201 -0.98 3.46 -15.17
C ASN A 201 -2.02 4.33 -15.93
N ARG A 202 -2.97 4.96 -15.23
CA ARG A 202 -3.89 5.92 -15.81
C ARG A 202 -3.29 7.33 -15.71
N PRO A 203 -3.03 8.02 -16.84
CA PRO A 203 -2.43 9.35 -16.82
C PRO A 203 -3.19 10.38 -15.97
N SER A 204 -4.52 10.26 -15.89
CA SER A 204 -5.35 11.14 -15.05
C SER A 204 -5.05 11.02 -13.57
N HIS A 205 -4.73 9.82 -13.06
CA HIS A 205 -4.37 9.64 -11.65
C HIS A 205 -2.98 10.19 -11.37
N LEU A 206 -2.04 10.03 -12.31
CA LEU A 206 -0.71 10.62 -12.21
C LEU A 206 -0.78 12.14 -12.12
N ARG A 207 -1.48 12.79 -13.07
CA ARG A 207 -1.67 14.24 -13.07
C ARG A 207 -2.37 14.71 -11.80
N PHE A 208 -3.41 14.02 -11.35
CA PHE A 208 -4.08 14.37 -10.10
C PHE A 208 -3.11 14.35 -8.90
N VAL A 209 -2.27 13.32 -8.77
CA VAL A 209 -1.30 13.26 -7.66
C VAL A 209 -0.29 14.41 -7.75
N ARG A 210 0.34 14.59 -8.91
CA ARG A 210 1.42 15.56 -9.12
C ARG A 210 0.95 17.01 -9.10
N ASP A 211 -0.15 17.29 -9.78
CA ASP A 211 -0.55 18.66 -10.13
C ASP A 211 -1.64 19.20 -9.18
N GLU A 212 -2.31 18.33 -8.42
CA GLU A 212 -3.39 18.72 -7.53
C GLU A 212 -3.23 18.27 -6.07
N LEU A 213 -2.97 16.98 -5.83
CA LEU A 213 -2.98 16.40 -4.48
C LEU A 213 -1.75 16.82 -3.68
N TYR A 214 -0.56 16.64 -4.25
CA TYR A 214 0.70 16.99 -3.60
C TYR A 214 0.80 18.49 -3.34
N PRO A 215 0.54 19.39 -4.32
CA PRO A 215 0.47 20.82 -4.06
C PRO A 215 -0.53 21.21 -2.98
N HIS A 216 -1.71 20.57 -2.95
CA HIS A 216 -2.73 20.83 -1.92
C HIS A 216 -2.22 20.50 -0.50
N TRP A 217 -1.40 19.47 -0.37
CA TRP A 217 -0.78 19.09 0.91
C TRP A 217 0.55 19.78 1.19
N GLY A 218 1.06 20.65 0.31
CA GLY A 218 2.42 21.20 0.46
C GLY A 218 3.53 20.14 0.28
N VAL A 219 3.27 19.11 -0.52
CA VAL A 219 4.24 18.09 -0.89
C VAL A 219 4.85 18.45 -2.25
N GLU A 220 6.17 18.44 -2.32
CA GLU A 220 6.92 18.65 -3.55
C GLU A 220 7.28 17.29 -4.17
N VAL A 221 6.97 17.07 -5.45
CA VAL A 221 7.35 15.83 -6.14
C VAL A 221 8.87 15.78 -6.33
N VAL A 222 9.51 14.70 -5.87
CA VAL A 222 10.97 14.52 -5.97
C VAL A 222 11.37 13.39 -6.93
N ALA A 223 10.55 12.36 -7.09
CA ALA A 223 10.88 11.22 -7.96
C ALA A 223 9.63 10.43 -8.39
N GLU A 224 9.77 9.67 -9.49
CA GLU A 224 8.82 8.64 -9.92
C GLU A 224 9.53 7.29 -9.99
N TRP A 225 9.03 6.28 -9.26
CA TRP A 225 9.55 4.92 -9.29
C TRP A 225 8.60 3.96 -9.98
N PHE A 226 9.09 2.80 -10.39
CA PHE A 226 8.31 1.77 -11.07
C PHE A 226 8.43 0.43 -10.36
N TRP A 227 7.30 -0.15 -9.99
CA TRP A 227 7.22 -1.56 -9.61
C TRP A 227 6.94 -2.41 -10.84
N VAL A 228 7.90 -3.20 -11.26
CA VAL A 228 7.80 -4.14 -12.38
C VAL A 228 7.48 -5.54 -11.87
N LYS A 229 6.52 -6.18 -12.52
CA LYS A 229 6.00 -7.50 -12.20
C LYS A 229 6.56 -8.54 -13.17
N VAL A 230 7.27 -9.50 -12.60
CA VAL A 230 7.86 -10.62 -13.35
C VAL A 230 7.32 -11.97 -12.84
N THR A 231 7.49 -13.01 -13.64
CA THR A 231 7.23 -14.40 -13.26
C THR A 231 8.38 -14.94 -12.40
N THR A 232 8.22 -16.14 -11.84
CA THR A 232 9.29 -16.87 -11.13
C THR A 232 10.50 -17.20 -12.01
N SER A 233 10.35 -17.12 -13.34
CA SER A 233 11.43 -17.23 -14.33
C SER A 233 12.01 -15.88 -14.79
N GLY A 234 11.54 -14.76 -14.22
CA GLY A 234 12.02 -13.42 -14.53
C GLY A 234 11.45 -12.80 -15.82
N GLN A 235 10.40 -13.38 -16.41
CA GLN A 235 9.72 -12.83 -17.58
C GLN A 235 8.63 -11.83 -17.16
N PHE A 236 8.32 -10.82 -17.95
CA PHE A 236 7.19 -9.94 -17.63
C PHE A 236 5.87 -10.71 -17.54
N VAL A 237 5.04 -10.43 -16.53
CA VAL A 237 3.72 -11.07 -16.38
C VAL A 237 2.73 -10.70 -17.49
N PHE A 238 2.97 -9.59 -18.18
CA PHE A 238 2.30 -9.19 -19.42
C PHE A 238 3.33 -8.61 -20.38
N PRO A 239 3.14 -8.72 -21.71
CA PRO A 239 4.01 -8.05 -22.67
C PRO A 239 4.14 -6.56 -22.36
N LEU A 240 5.38 -6.04 -22.34
CA LEU A 240 5.66 -4.64 -22.00
C LEU A 240 4.89 -3.66 -22.89
N ASP A 241 4.82 -3.98 -24.18
CA ASP A 241 4.18 -3.17 -25.23
C ASP A 241 2.66 -3.42 -25.35
N SER A 242 2.05 -4.14 -24.41
CA SER A 242 0.59 -4.38 -24.40
C SER A 242 -0.19 -3.06 -24.28
N PRO A 243 -1.26 -2.86 -25.09
CA PRO A 243 -2.00 -1.60 -25.13
C PRO A 243 -2.91 -1.39 -23.91
N HIS A 244 -3.31 -2.47 -23.22
CA HIS A 244 -4.34 -2.40 -22.17
C HIS A 244 -3.83 -2.71 -20.76
N LYS A 245 -2.79 -3.53 -20.65
CA LYS A 245 -2.19 -3.93 -19.38
C LYS A 245 -0.70 -3.77 -19.46
N LYS A 246 -0.12 -3.06 -18.49
CA LYS A 246 1.33 -2.95 -18.35
C LYS A 246 1.81 -3.89 -17.25
N PRO A 247 3.01 -4.49 -17.39
CA PRO A 247 3.61 -5.32 -16.35
C PRO A 247 4.25 -4.49 -15.24
N TYR A 248 3.88 -3.22 -15.08
CA TYR A 248 4.41 -2.35 -14.04
C TYR A 248 3.31 -1.47 -13.46
N GLU A 249 3.55 -0.92 -12.27
CA GLU A 249 2.79 0.16 -11.65
C GLU A 249 3.77 1.25 -11.20
N MET A 250 3.27 2.45 -10.91
CA MET A 250 4.11 3.58 -10.58
C MET A 250 3.98 3.98 -9.13
N LEU A 251 5.03 4.60 -8.61
CA LEU A 251 5.02 5.32 -7.35
C LEU A 251 5.41 6.77 -7.63
N VAL A 252 4.64 7.71 -7.12
CA VAL A 252 5.05 9.12 -7.06
C VAL A 252 5.60 9.35 -5.67
N LEU A 253 6.79 9.92 -5.58
CA LEU A 253 7.46 10.25 -4.33
C LEU A 253 7.55 11.76 -4.20
N GLY A 254 7.26 12.27 -3.02
CA GLY A 254 7.37 13.69 -2.71
C GLY A 254 7.82 13.96 -1.28
N ARG A 255 8.32 15.16 -1.03
CA ARG A 255 8.74 15.63 0.30
C ARG A 255 7.77 16.68 0.81
N TYR A 256 7.27 16.49 2.02
CA TYR A 256 6.41 17.48 2.67
C TYR A 256 7.23 18.70 3.10
N ARG A 257 6.83 19.88 2.61
CA ARG A 257 7.44 21.18 2.87
C ARG A 257 6.40 22.07 3.58
N PRO A 258 6.43 22.15 4.92
CA PRO A 258 5.50 23.02 5.64
C PRO A 258 5.74 24.49 5.26
N SER A 259 4.66 25.22 4.98
CA SER A 259 4.69 26.61 4.49
C SER A 259 5.39 27.60 5.42
N VAL A 260 5.48 27.29 6.72
CA VAL A 260 5.86 28.24 7.77
C VAL A 260 7.37 28.24 8.09
N ASP A 261 8.11 27.21 7.67
CA ASP A 261 9.49 26.95 8.15
C ASP A 261 10.55 27.06 7.04
N LEU A 262 10.70 28.26 6.46
CA LEU A 262 11.77 28.59 5.49
C LEU A 262 13.15 28.80 6.15
N SER A 263 13.25 28.72 7.48
CA SER A 263 14.45 29.09 8.25
C SER A 263 15.16 27.93 8.95
N THR A 264 14.50 26.78 9.09
CA THR A 264 15.11 25.56 9.61
C THR A 264 15.90 24.90 8.49
N ARG A 265 17.24 24.91 8.61
CA ARG A 265 18.11 24.11 7.76
C ARG A 265 17.69 22.65 7.93
N PHE A 266 16.94 22.12 6.96
CA PHE A 266 16.67 20.69 6.89
C PHE A 266 18.02 19.97 6.98
N THR A 267 18.11 18.96 7.85
CA THR A 267 19.27 18.07 7.90
C THR A 267 19.60 17.60 6.49
N SER A 268 20.89 17.40 6.20
CA SER A 268 21.39 17.00 4.88
C SER A 268 20.47 15.95 4.24
N GLU A 269 19.64 16.39 3.29
CA GLU A 269 18.60 15.56 2.69
C GLU A 269 19.28 14.52 1.81
N VAL A 270 18.90 13.26 1.96
CA VAL A 270 19.32 12.20 1.03
C VAL A 270 18.53 12.37 -0.27
N PRO A 271 19.17 12.68 -1.40
CA PRO A 271 18.48 12.80 -2.67
C PRO A 271 17.80 11.48 -3.04
N VAL A 272 16.56 11.56 -3.50
CA VAL A 272 15.82 10.39 -4.00
C VAL A 272 16.05 10.31 -5.50
N GLU A 273 16.60 9.20 -5.99
CA GLU A 273 16.82 9.03 -7.42
C GLU A 273 15.49 8.91 -8.19
N ASP A 274 15.45 9.48 -9.40
CA ASP A 274 14.31 9.34 -10.29
C ASP A 274 14.38 8.03 -11.09
N GLN A 275 13.23 7.49 -11.47
CA GLN A 275 13.09 6.30 -12.32
C GLN A 275 13.68 5.01 -11.76
N ARG A 276 13.76 4.87 -10.43
CA ARG A 276 14.15 3.61 -9.78
C ARG A 276 13.16 2.49 -10.12
N LEU A 277 13.68 1.29 -10.35
CA LEU A 277 12.90 0.08 -10.52
C LEU A 277 12.89 -0.76 -9.24
N ILE A 278 11.72 -1.31 -8.93
CA ILE A 278 11.53 -2.40 -7.96
C ILE A 278 11.00 -3.59 -8.77
N VAL A 279 11.68 -4.73 -8.75
CA VAL A 279 11.27 -5.91 -9.52
C VAL A 279 10.84 -7.01 -8.57
N SER A 280 9.61 -7.51 -8.72
CA SER A 280 9.16 -8.65 -7.92
C SER A 280 8.15 -9.54 -8.62
N VAL A 281 8.02 -10.75 -8.10
CA VAL A 281 6.92 -11.65 -8.44
C VAL A 281 5.67 -11.18 -7.69
N PRO A 282 4.56 -10.86 -8.38
CA PRO A 282 3.36 -10.40 -7.70
C PRO A 282 2.77 -11.53 -6.84
N SER A 283 2.23 -11.15 -5.68
CA SER A 283 1.51 -12.08 -4.81
C SER A 283 0.30 -12.69 -5.53
N ALA A 284 -0.05 -13.91 -5.15
CA ALA A 284 -1.32 -14.52 -5.52
C ALA A 284 -2.52 -13.77 -4.92
N LEU A 285 -2.30 -13.05 -3.80
CA LEU A 285 -3.33 -12.23 -3.18
C LEU A 285 -3.56 -10.96 -3.99
N HIS A 286 -4.82 -10.77 -4.41
CA HIS A 286 -5.18 -9.70 -5.32
C HIS A 286 -4.85 -8.31 -4.74
N SER A 287 -4.18 -7.49 -5.55
CA SER A 287 -3.80 -6.11 -5.21
C SER A 287 -2.85 -5.96 -4.02
N GLN A 288 -2.18 -7.03 -3.57
CA GLN A 288 -1.09 -6.91 -2.60
C GLN A 288 0.15 -6.32 -3.28
N LYS A 289 0.62 -5.19 -2.75
CA LYS A 289 1.85 -4.52 -3.17
C LYS A 289 3.07 -5.14 -2.45
N PRO A 290 4.28 -5.08 -3.03
CA PRO A 290 5.49 -5.44 -2.30
C PRO A 290 5.73 -4.47 -1.15
N SER A 291 6.35 -4.94 -0.07
CA SER A 291 6.74 -4.05 1.04
C SER A 291 7.77 -3.04 0.56
N LEU A 292 7.60 -1.77 0.92
CA LEU A 292 8.55 -0.71 0.59
C LEU A 292 9.53 -0.40 1.73
N SER A 293 9.43 -1.09 2.87
CA SER A 293 10.18 -0.75 4.09
C SER A 293 11.69 -0.72 3.85
N GLU A 294 12.26 -1.81 3.33
CA GLU A 294 13.72 -1.92 3.15
C GLU A 294 14.24 -1.01 2.04
N VAL A 295 13.48 -0.81 0.97
CA VAL A 295 13.90 0.04 -0.16
C VAL A 295 13.80 1.53 0.16
N LEU A 296 12.90 1.94 1.07
CA LEU A 296 12.74 3.33 1.48
C LEU A 296 13.58 3.72 2.70
N LYS A 297 14.00 2.75 3.52
CA LYS A 297 14.83 2.94 4.72
C LYS A 297 16.05 3.86 4.52
N PRO A 298 16.81 3.78 3.40
CA PRO A 298 17.93 4.68 3.16
C PRO A 298 17.58 6.17 3.07
N TYR A 299 16.32 6.52 2.75
CA TYR A 299 15.87 7.90 2.53
C TYR A 299 15.21 8.54 3.75
N VAL A 300 14.87 7.73 4.77
CA VAL A 300 14.14 8.17 5.96
C VAL A 300 14.85 7.81 7.26
N GLY A 301 15.78 6.85 7.24
CA GLY A 301 16.52 6.38 8.42
C GLY A 301 15.90 5.13 9.04
N ALA A 302 16.67 4.43 9.88
CA ALA A 302 16.25 3.17 10.48
C ALA A 302 15.16 3.32 11.54
N GLU A 303 15.13 4.46 12.23
CA GLU A 303 14.19 4.78 13.32
C GLU A 303 12.99 5.62 12.84
N ALA A 304 12.78 5.71 11.51
CA ALA A 304 11.74 6.52 10.92
C ALA A 304 10.34 6.06 11.37
N LYS A 305 9.52 7.02 11.81
CA LYS A 305 8.11 6.74 12.10
C LYS A 305 7.36 6.60 10.78
N CYS A 306 6.83 5.41 10.54
CA CYS A 306 6.19 5.06 9.27
C CYS A 306 4.67 4.93 9.40
N LEU A 307 3.95 5.50 8.44
CA LEU A 307 2.50 5.42 8.30
C LEU A 307 2.12 4.81 6.95
N GLU A 308 1.23 3.83 6.96
CA GLU A 308 0.56 3.31 5.76
C GLU A 308 -0.92 3.73 5.75
N LEU A 309 -1.33 4.49 4.73
CA LEU A 309 -2.72 4.88 4.48
C LEU A 309 -3.36 3.96 3.43
N PHE A 310 -4.63 3.63 3.64
CA PHE A 310 -5.36 2.58 2.87
C PHE A 310 -4.73 1.20 3.01
N ALA A 311 -4.12 0.94 4.17
CA ALA A 311 -3.44 -0.29 4.48
C ALA A 311 -4.38 -1.49 4.40
N ARG A 312 -3.81 -2.63 4.00
CA ARG A 312 -4.46 -3.95 4.00
C ARG A 312 -3.66 -5.01 4.76
N SER A 313 -2.45 -4.67 5.16
CA SER A 313 -1.52 -5.46 5.93
C SER A 313 -0.89 -4.54 6.98
N LEU A 314 -0.35 -5.13 8.04
CA LEU A 314 0.44 -4.45 9.06
C LEU A 314 1.88 -4.87 8.91
N GLN A 315 2.80 -3.92 9.06
CA GLN A 315 4.23 -4.14 9.11
C GLN A 315 4.74 -3.87 10.52
N PRO A 316 5.64 -4.69 11.09
CA PRO A 316 6.23 -4.41 12.40
C PRO A 316 6.81 -2.98 12.47
N GLY A 317 6.52 -2.25 13.54
CA GLY A 317 6.98 -0.86 13.72
C GLY A 317 6.18 0.22 12.97
N TRP A 318 5.18 -0.16 12.16
CA TRP A 318 4.38 0.80 11.39
C TRP A 318 3.07 1.14 12.08
N THR A 319 2.60 2.37 11.80
CA THR A 319 1.20 2.74 11.99
C THR A 319 0.44 2.49 10.68
N SER A 320 -0.75 1.90 10.74
CA SER A 320 -1.53 1.56 9.55
C SER A 320 -2.98 2.01 9.68
N TRP A 321 -3.55 2.56 8.62
CA TRP A 321 -4.94 3.00 8.61
C TRP A 321 -5.66 2.54 7.35
N GLY A 322 -6.88 2.04 7.49
CA GLY A 322 -7.77 1.76 6.37
C GLY A 322 -8.94 0.84 6.70
N ASN A 323 -9.95 0.83 5.83
CA ASN A 323 -11.18 0.05 5.99
C ASN A 323 -10.96 -1.48 5.93
N GLU A 324 -9.78 -1.91 5.52
CA GLU A 324 -9.40 -3.31 5.37
C GLU A 324 -8.04 -3.58 6.04
N VAL A 325 -7.64 -2.78 7.04
CA VAL A 325 -6.27 -2.77 7.60
C VAL A 325 -5.77 -4.12 8.11
N LEU A 326 -6.67 -5.03 8.49
CA LEU A 326 -6.35 -6.39 8.93
C LEU A 326 -6.55 -7.47 7.86
N LYS A 327 -6.85 -7.12 6.61
CA LYS A 327 -7.24 -8.08 5.57
C LYS A 327 -6.22 -9.19 5.35
N PHE A 328 -4.94 -8.84 5.30
CA PHE A 328 -3.84 -9.79 5.14
C PHE A 328 -3.25 -10.26 6.47
N GLN A 329 -3.95 -10.03 7.57
CA GLN A 329 -3.61 -10.53 8.89
C GLN A 329 -4.37 -11.76 9.33
N HIS A 330 -5.28 -12.27 8.51
CA HIS A 330 -5.99 -13.50 8.83
C HIS A 330 -5.02 -14.67 9.04
N THR A 331 -5.23 -15.49 10.07
CA THR A 331 -4.33 -16.59 10.46
C THR A 331 -4.07 -17.60 9.34
N SER A 332 -5.00 -17.76 8.38
CA SER A 332 -4.82 -18.62 7.20
C SER A 332 -3.67 -18.22 6.28
N TYR A 333 -3.15 -16.99 6.38
CA TYR A 333 -1.97 -16.54 5.65
C TYR A 333 -0.66 -16.81 6.38
N PHE A 334 -0.71 -17.32 7.61
CA PHE A 334 0.45 -17.54 8.47
C PHE A 334 0.62 -19.03 8.79
N THR A 335 1.88 -19.45 8.92
CA THR A 335 2.19 -20.72 9.57
C THR A 335 2.42 -20.44 11.04
N LEU A 336 1.47 -20.82 11.90
CA LEU A 336 1.62 -20.70 13.34
C LEU A 336 2.54 -21.81 13.84
N THR A 337 3.76 -21.45 14.22
CA THR A 337 4.66 -22.37 14.93
C THR A 337 4.31 -22.37 16.43
N PRO A 338 3.93 -23.52 17.03
CA PRO A 338 3.71 -23.60 18.46
C PRO A 338 4.96 -23.16 19.24
N GLN A 339 4.80 -22.48 20.37
CA GLN A 339 5.94 -22.10 21.23
C GLN A 339 6.61 -23.37 21.78
N GLY A 340 7.66 -23.83 21.09
CA GLY A 340 8.52 -24.93 21.50
C GLY A 340 9.98 -24.57 21.25
N HIS A 341 10.73 -24.35 22.33
CA HIS A 341 12.18 -24.29 22.42
C HIS A 341 12.92 -23.53 21.30
N TYR A 342 13.11 -22.22 21.51
CA TYR A 342 14.15 -21.46 20.83
C TYR A 342 15.52 -22.09 21.09
N ASN A 343 15.99 -22.88 20.14
CA ASN A 343 17.41 -23.10 19.91
C ASN A 343 17.67 -23.33 18.43
N ARG A 344 18.60 -22.52 17.91
CA ARG A 344 19.24 -22.52 16.58
C ARG A 344 18.57 -21.73 15.46
N GLN A 345 19.18 -20.57 15.23
CA GLN A 345 19.50 -19.96 13.93
C GLN A 345 18.32 -19.78 12.97
N LEU A 346 17.72 -18.59 13.06
CA LEU A 346 16.94 -18.02 11.97
C LEU A 346 17.88 -17.82 10.76
N ARG A 347 17.68 -18.63 9.72
CA ARG A 347 18.05 -18.24 8.37
C ARG A 347 17.02 -17.21 7.90
N ASN A 348 17.52 -16.06 7.46
CA ASN A 348 16.73 -15.07 6.73
C ASN A 348 16.30 -15.68 5.40
N ASP A 349 15.06 -16.18 5.32
CA ASP A 349 14.36 -16.27 4.04
C ASP A 349 13.76 -14.89 3.76
N SER A 350 14.64 -13.98 3.34
CA SER A 350 14.26 -12.75 2.68
C SER A 350 13.55 -13.12 1.38
N SER A 351 12.22 -13.02 1.36
CA SER A 351 11.47 -12.94 0.13
C SER A 351 12.00 -11.73 -0.65
N ALA A 352 12.75 -12.04 -1.70
CA ALA A 352 13.50 -11.07 -2.48
C ALA A 352 12.55 -10.02 -3.08
N ILE A 353 12.59 -8.83 -2.49
CA ILE A 353 12.40 -7.58 -3.22
C ILE A 353 13.81 -7.16 -3.58
N ILE A 354 14.12 -7.15 -4.88
CA ILE A 354 15.36 -6.62 -5.42
C ILE A 354 15.03 -5.30 -6.12
#